data_AF-A0A2J6P2M0-F1
#
_entry.id   AF-A0A2J6P2M0-F1
#
_cell.length_a   1.000
_cell.length_b   1.000
_cell.length_c   1.000
_cell.angle_alpha   90.00
_cell.angle_beta   90.00
_cell.angle_gamma   90.00
#
_symmetry.space_group_name_H-M   'P 1'
#
loop_
_entity.id
_entity.type
_entity.pdbx_description
1 polymer ?
#
loop_
_entity_poly.entity_id
_entity_poly.type
_entity_poly.pdbx_seq_one_letter_code
_entity_poly.pdbx_strand_id
1 'polypeptide(L)'
;MIVTNIDNFFNINQDEEIENDHIDDTIYFNELDTLIETIASDKEYYVYWLISEGHSYENIGEIFDLSRERIRQIYDGLLKKLP
;
A
#
# COMPACT_ATOMS: atom_id res chain seq x y z
N MET A 1 -21.76 -18.84 25.50
CA MET A 1 -22.05 -19.11 24.08
C MET A 1 -22.87 -17.93 23.59
N ILE A 2 -22.22 -16.93 22.98
CA ILE A 2 -22.94 -15.77 22.46
C ILE A 2 -23.47 -16.18 21.09
N VAL A 3 -24.80 -16.25 20.99
CA VAL A 3 -25.49 -16.39 19.72
C VAL A 3 -25.47 -15.03 19.07
N THR A 4 -24.64 -14.83 18.06
CA THR A 4 -24.72 -13.66 17.18
C THR A 4 -25.99 -13.78 16.35
N ASN A 5 -27.07 -13.13 16.81
CA ASN A 5 -28.30 -13.00 16.06
C ASN A 5 -28.13 -11.93 14.96
N ILE A 6 -28.51 -12.29 13.72
CA ILE A 6 -28.50 -11.42 12.53
C ILE A 6 -29.28 -10.12 12.77
N ASP A 7 -30.25 -10.13 13.68
CA ASP A 7 -31.06 -8.96 14.04
C ASP A 7 -30.23 -7.83 14.68
N ASN A 8 -29.03 -8.13 15.21
CA ASN A 8 -28.11 -7.12 15.75
C ASN A 8 -27.05 -6.64 14.74
N PHE A 9 -27.05 -7.16 13.50
CA PHE A 9 -26.07 -6.76 12.47
C PHE A 9 -26.31 -5.34 11.94
N PHE A 10 -27.54 -4.82 12.09
CA PHE A 10 -27.93 -3.46 11.65
C PHE A 10 -28.30 -2.52 12.80
N ASN A 11 -28.17 -2.95 14.06
CA ASN A 11 -28.36 -2.05 15.21
C ASN A 11 -27.11 -1.18 15.41
N ILE A 12 -26.98 -0.18 14.56
CA ILE A 12 -26.06 0.93 14.75
C ILE A 12 -26.66 1.81 15.86
N ASN A 13 -26.26 1.56 17.10
CA ASN A 13 -26.36 2.59 18.12
C ASN A 13 -25.45 3.73 17.66
N GLN A 14 -26.04 4.89 17.37
CA GLN A 14 -25.40 6.07 16.76
C GLN A 14 -24.39 6.79 17.68
N ASP A 15 -23.74 6.09 18.60
CA ASP A 15 -22.81 6.67 19.58
C ASP A 15 -21.44 5.98 19.59
N GLU A 16 -21.01 5.47 18.43
CA GLU A 16 -19.59 5.28 18.17
C GLU A 16 -19.22 6.32 17.10
N GLU A 17 -18.42 7.31 17.50
CA GLU A 17 -17.66 8.13 16.57
C GLU A 17 -16.86 7.18 15.69
N ILE A 18 -17.45 6.81 14.55
CA ILE A 18 -16.79 6.04 13.52
C ILE A 18 -15.57 6.89 13.15
N GLU A 19 -14.41 6.32 13.44
CA GLU A 19 -13.06 6.72 13.05
C GLU A 19 -13.00 6.87 11.52
N ASN A 20 -13.63 7.93 11.00
CA ASN A 20 -13.79 8.21 9.56
C ASN A 20 -12.43 8.50 8.90
N ASP A 21 -11.45 8.97 9.68
CA ASP A 21 -10.12 9.32 9.16
C ASP A 21 -9.35 8.10 8.63
N HIS A 22 -9.57 6.88 9.16
CA HIS A 22 -8.77 5.70 8.77
C HIS A 22 -9.38 4.86 7.64
N ILE A 23 -10.69 4.98 7.39
CA ILE A 23 -11.36 4.27 6.29
C ILE A 23 -10.90 4.84 4.95
N ASP A 24 -10.80 6.17 4.84
CA ASP A 24 -10.35 6.85 3.61
C ASP A 24 -8.89 6.54 3.29
N ASP A 25 -8.00 6.53 4.29
CA ASP A 25 -6.59 6.18 4.10
C ASP A 25 -6.43 4.74 3.56
N THR A 26 -7.18 3.79 4.14
CA THR A 26 -7.12 2.39 3.73
C THR A 26 -7.63 2.21 2.30
N ILE A 27 -8.70 2.92 1.91
CA ILE A 27 -9.22 2.91 0.53
C ILE A 27 -8.18 3.50 -0.42
N TYR A 28 -7.57 4.63 -0.06
CA TYR A 28 -6.55 5.30 -0.87
C TYR A 28 -5.33 4.40 -1.14
N PHE A 29 -4.80 3.73 -0.12
CA PHE A 29 -3.67 2.81 -0.32
C PHE A 29 -4.02 1.61 -1.20
N ASN A 30 -5.23 1.05 -1.05
CA ASN A 30 -5.67 -0.05 -1.90
C ASN A 30 -5.80 0.37 -3.38
N GLU A 31 -6.32 1.57 -3.64
CA GLU A 31 -6.39 2.12 -4.99
C GLU A 31 -5.01 2.37 -5.57
N LEU A 32 -4.09 2.90 -4.75
CA LEU A 32 -2.71 3.13 -5.14
C LEU A 32 -1.98 1.82 -5.45
N ASP A 33 -2.13 0.79 -4.62
CA ASP A 33 -1.54 -0.53 -4.88
C ASP A 33 -2.09 -1.14 -6.17
N THR A 34 -3.40 -1.06 -6.40
CA THR A 34 -4.04 -1.52 -7.65
C THR A 34 -3.49 -0.78 -8.88
N LEU A 35 -3.29 0.54 -8.76
CA LEU A 35 -2.72 1.36 -9.82
C LEU A 35 -1.26 0.94 -10.09
N ILE A 36 -0.45 0.80 -9.04
CA ILE A 36 0.94 0.40 -9.14
C ILE A 36 1.06 -0.99 -9.79
N GLU A 37 0.26 -1.98 -9.38
CA GLU A 37 0.21 -3.31 -10.00
C GLU A 37 -0.10 -3.26 -11.51
N THR A 38 -0.89 -2.29 -11.95
CA THR A 38 -1.29 -2.15 -13.35
C THR A 38 -0.18 -1.54 -14.22
N ILE A 39 0.62 -0.61 -13.68
CA ILE A 39 1.58 0.18 -14.47
C ILE A 39 3.05 -0.24 -14.26
N ALA A 40 3.35 -0.88 -13.14
CA ALA A 40 4.68 -1.32 -12.78
C ALA A 40 5.05 -2.61 -13.52
N SER A 41 6.32 -2.72 -13.90
CA SER A 41 6.93 -4.03 -14.09
C SER A 41 7.17 -4.70 -12.74
N ASP A 42 7.32 -6.04 -12.71
CA ASP A 42 7.61 -6.79 -11.49
C ASP A 42 8.75 -6.15 -10.67
N LYS A 43 9.83 -5.73 -11.35
CA LYS A 43 10.98 -5.10 -10.69
C LYS A 43 10.64 -3.74 -10.08
N GLU A 44 9.83 -2.92 -10.75
CA GLU A 44 9.39 -1.64 -10.20
C GLU A 44 8.44 -1.86 -9.02
N TYR A 45 7.54 -2.83 -9.10
CA TYR A 45 6.61 -3.20 -8.03
C TYR A 45 7.37 -3.62 -6.76
N TYR A 46 8.33 -4.54 -6.86
CA TYR A 46 9.09 -4.97 -5.68
C TYR A 46 9.94 -3.84 -5.08
N VAL A 47 10.48 -2.94 -5.91
CA VAL A 47 11.20 -1.76 -5.41
C VAL A 47 10.25 -0.82 -4.67
N TYR A 48 9.06 -0.55 -5.21
CA TYR A 48 8.02 0.23 -4.54
C TYR A 48 7.63 -0.42 -3.21
N TRP A 49 7.30 -1.71 -3.20
CA TRP A 49 6.85 -2.42 -2.00
C TRP A 49 7.88 -2.32 -0.87
N LEU A 50 9.17 -2.58 -1.16
CA LEU A 50 10.21 -2.47 -0.14
C LEU A 50 10.42 -1.02 0.35
N ILE A 51 10.25 -0.02 -0.51
CA ILE A 51 10.30 1.39 -0.09
C ILE A 51 9.12 1.71 0.83
N SER A 52 7.91 1.24 0.50
CA SER A 52 6.71 1.42 1.33
C SER A 52 6.83 0.75 2.70
N GLU A 53 7.52 -0.39 2.79
CA GLU A 53 7.88 -1.05 4.05
C GLU A 53 9.02 -0.34 4.82
N GLY A 54 9.61 0.72 4.25
CA GLY A 54 10.63 1.55 4.90
C GLY A 54 12.09 1.16 4.63
N HIS A 55 12.36 0.28 3.66
CA HIS A 55 13.73 -0.07 3.29
C HIS A 55 14.44 1.09 2.57
N SER A 56 15.73 1.27 2.89
CA SER A 56 16.58 2.24 2.20
C SER A 56 16.97 1.75 0.80
N TYR A 57 17.33 2.66 -0.10
CA TYR A 57 17.85 2.28 -1.43
C TYR A 57 19.13 1.46 -1.38
N GLU A 58 19.94 1.62 -0.33
CA GLU A 58 21.14 0.82 -0.11
C GLU A 58 20.76 -0.63 0.20
N ASN A 59 19.85 -0.84 1.16
CA ASN A 59 19.39 -2.18 1.55
C ASN A 59 18.70 -2.89 0.38
N ILE A 60 17.88 -2.18 -0.39
CA ILE A 60 17.24 -2.75 -1.59
C ILE A 60 18.30 -3.06 -2.64
N GLY A 61 19.31 -2.21 -2.81
CA GLY A 61 20.43 -2.47 -3.71
C GLY A 61 21.14 -3.78 -3.39
N GLU A 62 21.42 -4.03 -2.11
CA GLU A 62 22.01 -5.29 -1.63
C GLU A 62 21.12 -6.51 -1.93
N ILE A 63 19.79 -6.40 -1.77
CA ILE A 63 18.83 -7.49 -2.07
C ILE A 63 18.83 -7.84 -3.56
N PHE A 64 18.91 -6.84 -4.43
CA PHE A 64 18.83 -7.02 -5.88
C PHE A 64 20.19 -7.16 -6.59
N ASP A 65 21.29 -7.09 -5.85
CA ASP A 65 22.65 -6.97 -6.39
C ASP A 65 22.80 -5.80 -7.38
N LEU A 66 22.28 -4.63 -6.99
CA LEU A 66 22.27 -3.40 -7.77
C LEU A 66 22.81 -2.23 -6.94
N SER A 67 23.37 -1.20 -7.60
CA SER A 67 23.73 0.03 -6.88
C SER A 67 22.48 0.76 -6.39
N ARG A 68 22.64 1.52 -5.29
CA ARG A 68 21.59 2.42 -4.78
C ARG A 68 21.08 3.40 -5.85
N GLU A 69 21.94 3.88 -6.74
CA GLU A 69 21.56 4.77 -7.84
C GLU A 69 20.64 4.05 -8.83
N ARG A 70 20.87 2.76 -9.06
CA ARG A 70 20.03 1.97 -9.95
C ARG A 70 18.65 1.73 -9.34
N ILE A 71 18.57 1.46 -8.04
CA ILE A 71 17.29 1.37 -7.32
C ILE A 71 16.51 2.68 -7.44
N ARG A 72 17.18 3.82 -7.20
CA ARG A 72 16.58 5.14 -7.38
C ARG A 72 16.06 5.35 -8.80
N GLN A 73 16.82 4.98 -9.84
CA GLN A 73 16.36 5.10 -11.23
C GLN A 73 15.13 4.24 -11.53
N ILE A 74 15.04 3.05 -10.94
CA ILE A 74 13.88 2.17 -11.09
C ILE A 74 12.66 2.83 -10.46
N TYR A 75 12.80 3.33 -9.22
CA TYR A 75 11.72 4.01 -8.53
C TYR A 75 11.30 5.31 -9.23
N ASP A 76 12.25 6.15 -9.64
CA ASP A 76 11.99 7.36 -10.44
C ASP A 76 11.30 7.02 -11.77
N GLY A 77 11.60 5.85 -12.35
CA GLY A 77 10.95 5.32 -13.55
C GLY A 77 9.48 5.00 -13.32
N LEU A 78 9.17 4.36 -12.19
CA LEU A 78 7.80 4.07 -11.77
C LEU A 78 7.01 5.34 -11.49
N LEU A 79 7.59 6.30 -10.75
CA LEU A 79 6.92 7.56 -10.42
C LEU A 79 6.53 8.36 -11.67
N LYS A 80 7.30 8.27 -12.76
CA LYS A 80 6.98 8.92 -14.04
C LYS A 80 5.80 8.30 -14.78
N LYS A 81 5.38 7.08 -14.42
CA LYS A 81 4.22 6.40 -15.01
C LYS A 81 2.93 6.72 -14.29
N LEU A 82 3.01 7.31 -13.09
CA LEU A 82 1.83 7.73 -12.35
C LEU A 82 1.12 8.87 -13.12
N PRO A 83 -0.23 8.83 -13.19
CA PRO A 83 -1.04 9.82 -13.89
C PRO A 83 -1.03 11.20 -13.23
#